data_AF-A0A382ZT86-F1
#
_entry.id   AF-A0A382ZT86-F1
#
_cell.length_a   1.000
_cell.length_b   1.000
_cell.length_c   1.000
_cell.angle_alpha   90.00
_cell.angle_beta   90.00
_cell.angle_gamma   90.00
#
_symmetry.space_group_name_H-M   'P 1'
#
loop_
_entity.id
_entity.type
_entity.pdbx_description
1 polymer ?
#
loop_
_entity_poly.entity_id
_entity_poly.type
_entity_poly.pdbx_seq_one_letter_code
_entity_poly.pdbx_strand_id
1 'polypeptide(L)'
;MNDLNAPIFCEDSDRLSLVTDQGKTFLGLEDSSSPEIAWRVRSLFEHLNGKLGFPDTPEGKRHQECFNQMLRSVYPEIMIDLADMIYVQHERPAVYLNFDHINITLKKYLERSAEELQTINKQMGHVFLDFGRMLKDSPEWVNDPDVVRLLAESYSYYLFQTRNFPWEDPLQGIPGNPTGP
;
A
#
# COMPACT_ATOMS: atom_id res chain seq x y z
N MET A 1 19.56 11.14 20.47
CA MET A 1 18.56 11.83 19.64
C MET A 1 17.84 10.74 18.88
N ASN A 2 16.59 10.44 19.24
CA ASN A 2 15.77 9.49 18.49
C ASN A 2 15.02 10.28 17.43
N ASP A 3 15.45 10.19 16.17
CA ASP A 3 14.76 10.74 15.01
C ASP A 3 13.50 9.92 14.66
N LEU A 4 12.60 9.72 15.63
CA LEU A 4 11.28 9.12 15.39
C LEU A 4 10.34 10.07 14.63
N ASN A 5 10.79 11.30 14.31
CA ASN A 5 10.00 12.33 13.63
C ASN A 5 10.62 12.76 12.28
N ALA A 6 11.73 12.15 11.84
CA ALA A 6 12.26 12.45 10.52
C ALA A 6 11.37 11.79 9.46
N PRO A 7 10.96 12.52 8.40
CA PRO A 7 10.12 11.95 7.35
C PRO A 7 10.86 10.80 6.65
N ILE A 8 10.18 9.66 6.53
CA ILE A 8 10.71 8.47 5.84
C ILE A 8 10.95 8.74 4.35
N PHE A 9 10.06 9.53 3.75
CA PHE A 9 10.06 9.86 2.33
C PHE A 9 10.52 11.30 2.11
N CYS A 10 11.17 11.55 0.98
CA CYS A 10 11.54 12.89 0.54
C CYS A 10 11.29 13.09 -0.96
N GLU A 11 11.19 14.37 -1.34
CA GLU A 11 10.97 14.82 -2.72
C GLU A 11 12.23 15.43 -3.35
N ASP A 12 13.33 15.48 -2.59
CA ASP A 12 14.59 16.11 -3.00
C ASP A 12 15.20 15.45 -4.25
N SER A 13 15.99 16.22 -5.00
CA SER A 13 16.61 15.76 -6.25
C SER A 13 17.69 14.70 -6.01
N ASP A 14 18.36 14.74 -4.86
CA ASP A 14 19.49 13.84 -4.51
C ASP A 14 19.04 12.60 -3.71
N ARG A 15 17.77 12.21 -3.83
CA ARG A 15 17.18 11.09 -3.10
C ARG A 15 17.46 9.74 -3.76
N LEU A 16 17.37 8.67 -2.96
CA LEU A 16 17.26 7.30 -3.44
C LEU A 16 15.88 7.08 -4.08
N SER A 17 15.79 6.22 -5.10
CA SER A 17 14.53 5.96 -5.79
C SER A 17 13.46 5.36 -4.87
N LEU A 18 12.18 5.65 -5.11
CA LEU A 18 11.07 5.00 -4.39
C LEU A 18 11.05 3.50 -4.68
N VAL A 19 11.21 3.14 -5.96
CA VAL A 19 11.18 1.76 -6.45
C VAL A 19 12.52 1.39 -7.06
N THR A 20 13.09 0.27 -6.61
CA THR A 20 14.29 -0.35 -7.15
C THR A 20 13.92 -1.44 -8.15
N ASP A 21 14.91 -1.95 -8.90
CA ASP A 21 14.67 -3.07 -9.82
C ASP A 21 14.16 -4.31 -9.08
N GLN A 22 14.53 -4.49 -7.81
CA GLN A 22 13.98 -5.55 -6.97
C GLN A 22 12.48 -5.33 -6.69
N GLY A 23 12.06 -4.12 -6.32
CA GLY A 23 10.66 -3.79 -6.11
C GLY A 23 9.82 -3.94 -7.37
N LYS A 24 10.39 -3.64 -8.55
CA LYS A 24 9.75 -3.78 -9.86
C LYS A 24 9.48 -5.23 -10.29
N THR A 25 10.04 -6.22 -9.60
CA THR A 25 9.73 -7.63 -9.92
C THR A 25 8.31 -8.01 -9.51
N PHE A 26 7.69 -7.32 -8.55
CA PHE A 26 6.29 -7.52 -8.13
C PHE A 26 5.87 -9.01 -8.06
N LEU A 27 6.63 -9.85 -7.36
CA LEU A 27 6.36 -11.30 -7.27
C LEU A 27 4.93 -11.61 -6.80
N GLY A 28 4.39 -10.78 -5.90
CA GLY A 28 3.00 -10.90 -5.46
C GLY A 28 1.97 -10.64 -6.57
N LEU A 29 2.35 -10.02 -7.69
CA LEU A 29 1.44 -9.70 -8.80
C LEU A 29 1.57 -10.64 -10.00
N GLU A 30 2.63 -11.45 -10.10
CA GLU A 30 2.90 -12.31 -11.28
C GLU A 30 1.78 -13.34 -11.52
N ASP A 31 1.20 -13.87 -10.45
CA ASP A 31 0.10 -14.84 -10.49
C ASP A 31 -1.26 -14.17 -10.21
N SER A 32 -1.38 -12.86 -10.41
CA SER A 32 -2.65 -12.16 -10.16
C SER A 32 -3.72 -12.55 -11.17
N SER A 33 -4.90 -12.92 -10.68
CA SER A 33 -6.08 -13.12 -11.52
C SER A 33 -6.66 -11.82 -12.08
N SER A 34 -6.15 -10.65 -11.64
CA SER A 34 -6.53 -9.35 -12.19
C SER A 34 -5.31 -8.58 -12.76
N PRO A 35 -5.01 -8.78 -14.06
CA PRO A 35 -3.94 -8.05 -14.73
C PRO A 35 -4.17 -6.53 -14.74
N GLU A 36 -5.42 -6.07 -14.71
CA GLU A 36 -5.78 -4.65 -14.68
C GLU A 36 -5.32 -3.98 -13.39
N ILE A 37 -5.59 -4.58 -12.22
CA ILE A 37 -5.12 -4.00 -10.95
C ILE A 37 -3.60 -4.12 -10.85
N ALA A 38 -3.01 -5.24 -11.30
CA ALA A 38 -1.56 -5.38 -11.34
C ALA A 38 -0.88 -4.29 -12.19
N TRP A 39 -1.46 -3.96 -13.35
CA TRP A 39 -1.01 -2.83 -14.17
C TRP A 39 -1.15 -1.50 -13.43
N ARG A 40 -2.28 -1.24 -12.76
CA ARG A 40 -2.48 0.02 -12.00
C ARG A 40 -1.50 0.17 -10.85
N VAL A 41 -1.17 -0.90 -10.13
CA VAL A 41 -0.12 -0.91 -9.10
C VAL A 41 1.21 -0.44 -9.71
N ARG A 42 1.61 -1.06 -10.82
CA ARG A 42 2.85 -0.71 -11.52
C ARG A 42 2.86 0.75 -11.95
N SER A 43 1.78 1.20 -12.58
CA SER A 43 1.64 2.58 -13.05
C SER A 43 1.67 3.61 -11.92
N LEU A 44 1.02 3.33 -10.79
CA LEU A 44 1.05 4.24 -9.64
C LEU A 44 2.48 4.39 -9.11
N PHE A 45 3.15 3.28 -8.84
CA PHE A 45 4.49 3.34 -8.25
C PHE A 45 5.55 3.85 -9.24
N GLU A 46 5.37 3.66 -10.55
CA GLU A 46 6.20 4.28 -11.58
C GLU A 46 6.03 5.80 -11.61
N HIS A 47 4.78 6.29 -11.57
CA HIS A 47 4.46 7.73 -11.48
C HIS A 47 5.09 8.37 -10.25
N LEU A 48 4.88 7.78 -9.08
CA LEU A 48 5.39 8.30 -7.81
C LEU A 48 6.93 8.27 -7.75
N ASN A 49 7.57 7.24 -8.31
CA ASN A 49 9.03 7.11 -8.31
C ASN A 49 9.76 8.30 -8.97
N GLY A 50 9.12 8.98 -9.92
CA GLY A 50 9.67 10.16 -10.58
C GLY A 50 9.91 11.34 -9.62
N LYS A 51 9.15 11.43 -8.53
CA LYS A 51 9.19 12.59 -7.62
C LYS A 51 9.41 12.25 -6.15
N LEU A 52 9.09 11.02 -5.74
CA LEU A 52 9.28 10.54 -4.36
C LEU A 52 10.43 9.55 -4.25
N GLY A 53 10.92 9.39 -3.04
CA GLY A 53 12.04 8.51 -2.75
C GLY A 53 12.42 8.54 -1.27
N PHE A 54 13.65 8.15 -0.98
CA PHE A 54 14.18 8.05 0.38
C PHE A 54 15.46 8.88 0.52
N PRO A 55 15.74 9.46 1.70
CA PRO A 55 17.02 10.13 1.94
C PRO A 55 18.21 9.18 1.69
N ASP A 56 19.31 9.67 1.09
CA ASP A 56 20.54 8.88 0.93
C ASP A 56 21.32 8.81 2.25
N THR A 57 20.73 8.12 3.22
CA THR A 57 21.30 7.85 4.55
C THR A 57 21.22 6.35 4.82
N PRO A 58 21.98 5.82 5.81
CA PRO A 58 21.87 4.43 6.21
C PRO A 58 20.43 4.02 6.58
N GLU A 59 19.67 4.90 7.24
CA GLU A 59 18.28 4.62 7.61
C GLU A 59 17.35 4.68 6.39
N GLY A 60 17.52 5.68 5.51
CA GLY A 60 16.77 5.77 4.26
C GLY A 60 16.95 4.55 3.36
N LYS A 61 18.15 3.95 3.33
CA LYS A 61 18.42 2.68 2.63
C LYS A 61 17.64 1.51 3.23
N ARG A 62 17.54 1.43 4.56
CA ARG A 62 16.75 0.40 5.26
C ARG A 62 15.26 0.55 4.96
N HIS A 63 14.76 1.78 4.97
CA HIS A 63 13.37 2.08 4.60
C HIS A 63 13.09 1.74 3.13
N GLN A 64 14.01 2.09 2.21
CA GLN A 64 13.91 1.74 0.80
C GLN A 64 13.86 0.23 0.60
N GLU A 65 14.74 -0.53 1.26
CA GLU A 65 14.76 -1.99 1.18
C GLU A 65 13.46 -2.60 1.72
N CYS A 66 12.98 -2.13 2.88
CA CYS A 66 11.72 -2.57 3.47
C CYS A 66 10.53 -2.28 2.55
N PHE A 67 10.44 -1.06 2.01
CA PHE A 67 9.39 -0.65 1.09
C PHE A 67 9.39 -1.49 -0.20
N ASN A 68 10.56 -1.71 -0.80
CA ASN A 68 10.66 -2.49 -2.03
C ASN A 68 10.39 -3.98 -1.79
N GLN A 69 10.75 -4.51 -0.62
CA GLN A 69 10.35 -5.84 -0.21
C GLN A 69 8.83 -5.95 -0.01
N MET A 70 8.20 -4.92 0.57
CA MET A 70 6.74 -4.84 0.68
C MET A 70 6.11 -4.84 -0.72
N LEU A 71 6.48 -3.90 -1.60
CA LEU A 71 5.94 -3.83 -2.96
C LEU A 71 6.12 -5.13 -3.76
N ARG A 72 7.25 -5.81 -3.57
CA ARG A 72 7.51 -7.08 -4.21
C ARG A 72 6.58 -8.20 -3.72
N SER A 73 6.11 -8.13 -2.48
CA SER A 73 5.40 -9.21 -1.79
C SER A 73 3.89 -8.99 -1.68
N VAL A 74 3.42 -7.76 -1.92
CA VAL A 74 2.00 -7.41 -1.86
C VAL A 74 1.22 -7.89 -3.08
N TYR A 75 -0.04 -8.21 -2.83
CA TYR A 75 -1.06 -8.49 -3.84
C TYR A 75 -1.78 -7.16 -4.20
N PRO A 76 -2.61 -7.09 -5.26
CA PRO A 76 -3.18 -5.83 -5.75
C PRO A 76 -3.99 -5.00 -4.73
N GLU A 77 -4.36 -5.58 -3.58
CA GLU A 77 -5.02 -4.98 -2.43
C GLU A 77 -4.30 -3.75 -1.88
N ILE A 78 -2.99 -3.61 -2.12
CA ILE A 78 -2.26 -2.39 -1.74
C ILE A 78 -2.91 -1.10 -2.30
N MET A 79 -3.54 -1.17 -3.48
CA MET A 79 -4.28 -0.02 -4.04
C MET A 79 -5.53 0.32 -3.23
N ILE A 80 -6.19 -0.70 -2.68
CA ILE A 80 -7.40 -0.56 -1.87
C ILE A 80 -7.04 0.00 -0.52
N ASP A 81 -6.00 -0.56 0.11
CA ASP A 81 -5.47 -0.09 1.39
C ASP A 81 -5.02 1.39 1.29
N LEU A 82 -4.39 1.78 0.17
CA LEU A 82 -4.00 3.18 -0.08
C LEU A 82 -5.22 4.09 -0.31
N ALA A 83 -6.20 3.66 -1.11
CA ALA A 83 -7.41 4.43 -1.36
C ALA A 83 -8.20 4.69 -0.07
N ASP A 84 -8.36 3.65 0.77
CA ASP A 84 -9.01 3.74 2.08
C ASP A 84 -8.28 4.71 3.01
N MET A 85 -6.95 4.68 3.03
CA MET A 85 -6.14 5.51 3.90
C MET A 85 -6.13 6.98 3.48
N ILE A 86 -5.98 7.25 2.18
CA ILE A 86 -5.85 8.61 1.63
C ILE A 86 -7.21 9.30 1.59
N TYR A 87 -8.23 8.64 1.02
CA TYR A 87 -9.53 9.25 0.75
C TYR A 87 -10.62 8.87 1.75
N VAL A 88 -10.29 8.09 2.79
CA VAL A 88 -11.24 7.73 3.86
C VAL A 88 -12.50 7.07 3.29
N GLN A 89 -12.33 6.19 2.29
CA GLN A 89 -13.40 5.37 1.72
C GLN A 89 -13.76 4.23 2.70
N HIS A 90 -14.19 4.58 3.91
CA HIS A 90 -14.36 3.63 5.02
C HIS A 90 -15.51 2.66 4.80
N GLU A 91 -15.19 1.50 4.26
CA GLU A 91 -16.10 0.35 4.11
C GLU A 91 -15.50 -0.96 4.63
N ARG A 92 -14.24 -0.94 5.11
CA ARG A 92 -13.53 -2.11 5.65
C ARG A 92 -13.04 -1.86 7.09
N PRO A 93 -13.05 -2.88 7.97
CA PRO A 93 -12.31 -2.83 9.23
C PRO A 93 -10.85 -2.49 8.92
N ALA A 94 -10.25 -1.54 9.65
CA ALA A 94 -8.93 -0.97 9.40
C ALA A 94 -7.78 -1.99 9.50
N VAL A 95 -7.68 -2.89 8.54
CA VAL A 95 -6.60 -3.86 8.35
C VAL A 95 -5.90 -3.48 7.06
N TYR A 96 -4.92 -2.58 7.18
CA TYR A 96 -4.00 -2.27 6.11
C TYR A 96 -2.92 -3.36 6.04
N LEU A 97 -2.56 -3.78 4.82
CA LEU A 97 -1.62 -4.85 4.54
C LEU A 97 -2.06 -6.21 5.11
N ASN A 98 -2.58 -7.08 4.25
CA ASN A 98 -2.84 -8.46 4.61
C ASN A 98 -1.53 -9.24 4.79
N PHE A 99 -1.01 -9.27 6.01
CA PHE A 99 0.26 -9.94 6.32
C PHE A 99 0.22 -11.45 6.14
N ASP A 100 -0.95 -12.11 6.20
CA ASP A 100 -1.03 -13.53 5.90
C ASP A 100 -0.68 -13.80 4.43
N HIS A 101 -1.22 -12.99 3.51
CA HIS A 101 -0.87 -13.06 2.09
C HIS A 101 0.59 -12.69 1.84
N ILE A 102 1.06 -11.59 2.43
CA ILE A 102 2.46 -11.14 2.28
C ILE A 102 3.42 -12.23 2.78
N ASN A 103 3.14 -12.82 3.95
CA ASN A 103 3.99 -13.86 4.54
C ASN A 103 4.04 -15.14 3.70
N ILE A 104 2.97 -15.49 2.97
CA ILE A 104 2.99 -16.62 2.02
C ILE A 104 4.04 -16.36 0.93
N THR A 105 4.03 -15.17 0.34
CA THR A 105 5.01 -14.77 -0.69
C THR A 105 6.43 -14.73 -0.12
N LEU A 106 6.62 -14.12 1.05
CA LEU A 106 7.93 -14.03 1.72
C LEU A 106 8.49 -15.41 2.06
N LYS A 107 7.67 -16.37 2.49
CA LYS A 107 8.10 -17.76 2.75
C LYS A 107 8.46 -18.49 1.46
N LYS A 108 7.62 -18.36 0.43
CA LYS A 108 7.76 -19.09 -0.84
C LYS A 108 9.01 -18.66 -1.62
N TYR A 109 9.31 -17.36 -1.64
CA TYR A 109 10.35 -16.81 -2.52
C TYR A 109 11.58 -16.28 -1.80
N LEU A 110 11.51 -16.03 -0.49
CA LEU A 110 12.60 -15.41 0.28
C LEU A 110 13.01 -16.22 1.53
N GLU A 111 12.47 -17.43 1.70
CA GLU A 111 12.87 -18.43 2.71
C GLU A 111 12.98 -17.89 4.15
N ARG A 112 12.11 -16.94 4.52
CA ARG A 112 12.16 -16.27 5.83
C ARG A 112 11.56 -17.12 6.95
N SER A 113 12.19 -17.08 8.12
CA SER A 113 11.68 -17.69 9.37
C SER A 113 10.51 -16.88 9.97
N ALA A 114 9.73 -17.50 10.88
CA ALA A 114 8.58 -16.84 11.49
C ALA A 114 8.94 -15.59 12.32
N GLU A 115 10.08 -15.62 13.03
CA GLU A 115 10.57 -14.49 13.84
C GLU A 115 11.02 -13.31 12.97
N GLU A 116 11.69 -13.60 11.85
CA GLU A 116 12.05 -12.58 10.86
C GLU A 116 10.81 -11.93 10.26
N LEU A 117 9.79 -12.71 9.90
CA LEU A 117 8.53 -12.21 9.33
C LEU A 117 7.83 -11.25 10.28
N GLN A 118 7.78 -11.55 11.59
CA GLN A 118 7.14 -10.64 12.55
C GLN A 118 7.85 -9.28 12.62
N THR A 119 9.20 -9.29 12.55
CA THR A 119 10.00 -8.06 12.56
C THR A 119 9.79 -7.26 11.27
N ILE A 120 9.82 -7.94 10.12
CA ILE A 120 9.60 -7.34 8.81
C ILE A 120 8.20 -6.73 8.73
N ASN A 121 7.16 -7.44 9.20
CA ASN A 121 5.77 -6.96 9.12
C ASN A 121 5.55 -5.67 9.91
N LYS A 122 6.19 -5.52 11.08
CA LYS A 122 6.14 -4.27 11.85
C LYS A 122 6.77 -3.11 11.08
N GLN A 123 7.92 -3.35 10.44
CA GLN A 123 8.60 -2.34 9.63
C GLN A 123 7.78 -1.97 8.39
N MET A 124 7.24 -2.96 7.68
CA MET A 124 6.37 -2.74 6.52
C MET A 124 5.14 -1.91 6.90
N GLY A 125 4.48 -2.24 8.00
CA GLY A 125 3.33 -1.49 8.50
C GLY A 125 3.67 -0.04 8.81
N HIS A 126 4.81 0.21 9.46
CA HIS A 126 5.27 1.57 9.76
C HIS A 126 5.54 2.38 8.49
N VAL A 127 6.31 1.82 7.56
CA VAL A 127 6.65 2.48 6.28
C VAL A 127 5.39 2.74 5.45
N PHE A 128 4.45 1.80 5.40
CA PHE A 128 3.19 1.95 4.66
C PHE A 128 2.29 3.05 5.23
N LEU A 129 2.14 3.09 6.56
CA LEU A 129 1.34 4.13 7.21
C LEU A 129 1.91 5.51 6.96
N ASP A 130 3.23 5.68 7.05
CA ASP A 130 3.87 6.95 6.78
C ASP A 130 3.82 7.33 5.29
N PHE A 131 3.88 6.36 4.39
CA PHE A 131 3.67 6.59 2.97
C PHE A 131 2.28 7.13 2.67
N GLY A 132 1.25 6.50 3.24
CA GLY A 132 -0.12 6.95 3.11
C GLY A 132 -0.39 8.32 3.68
N ARG A 133 0.14 8.60 4.87
CA ARG A 133 0.07 9.93 5.49
C ARG A 133 0.74 10.98 4.60
N MET A 134 1.93 10.70 4.09
CA MET A 134 2.63 11.61 3.20
C MET A 134 1.80 11.94 1.94
N LEU A 135 1.20 10.93 1.29
CA LEU A 135 0.35 11.16 0.13
C LEU A 135 -0.93 11.94 0.48
N LYS A 136 -1.52 11.66 1.65
CA LYS A 136 -2.75 12.30 2.12
C LYS A 136 -2.54 13.76 2.54
N ASP A 137 -1.46 14.02 3.25
CA ASP A 137 -1.20 15.32 3.89
C ASP A 137 -0.56 16.31 2.91
N SER A 138 -0.04 15.82 1.77
CA SER A 138 0.49 16.66 0.69
C SER A 138 -0.61 17.03 -0.33
N PRO A 139 -0.94 18.34 -0.50
CA PRO A 139 -1.88 18.79 -1.51
C PRO A 139 -1.48 18.44 -2.95
N GLU A 140 -0.18 18.30 -3.23
CA GLU A 140 0.32 17.87 -4.54
C GLU A 140 -0.14 16.43 -4.83
N TRP A 141 -0.03 15.54 -3.85
CA TRP A 141 -0.29 14.12 -4.03
C TRP A 141 -1.76 13.73 -3.91
N VAL A 142 -2.45 14.27 -2.91
CA VAL A 142 -3.88 13.97 -2.68
C VAL A 142 -4.76 14.50 -3.82
N ASN A 143 -4.30 15.50 -4.58
CA ASN A 143 -5.01 16.03 -5.74
C ASN A 143 -4.34 15.68 -7.07
N ASP A 144 -3.28 14.85 -7.07
CA ASP A 144 -2.62 14.44 -8.30
C ASP A 144 -3.61 13.62 -9.15
N PRO A 145 -3.89 14.02 -10.41
CA PRO A 145 -4.91 13.37 -11.23
C PRO A 145 -4.66 11.88 -11.47
N ASP A 146 -3.39 11.46 -11.59
CA ASP A 146 -3.05 10.06 -11.80
C ASP A 146 -3.16 9.26 -10.51
N VAL A 147 -2.77 9.82 -9.36
CA VAL A 147 -2.98 9.19 -8.05
C VAL A 147 -4.46 8.99 -7.78
N VAL A 148 -5.28 10.05 -7.92
CA VAL A 148 -6.73 9.98 -7.73
C VAL A 148 -7.34 8.95 -8.67
N ARG A 149 -7.03 9.02 -9.96
CA ARG A 149 -7.60 8.12 -10.98
C ARG A 149 -7.21 6.67 -10.74
N LEU A 150 -5.93 6.37 -10.53
CA LEU A 150 -5.45 4.99 -10.38
C LEU A 150 -6.01 4.33 -9.11
N LEU A 151 -6.10 5.07 -8.00
CA LEU A 151 -6.66 4.57 -6.76
C LEU A 151 -8.18 4.37 -6.88
N ALA A 152 -8.91 5.37 -7.41
CA ALA A 152 -10.37 5.28 -7.56
C ALA A 152 -10.80 4.18 -8.54
N GLU A 153 -10.11 4.04 -9.68
CA GLU A 153 -10.38 2.96 -10.63
C GLU A 153 -10.08 1.58 -10.03
N SER A 154 -8.97 1.44 -9.28
CA SER A 154 -8.63 0.18 -8.61
C SER A 154 -9.68 -0.19 -7.57
N TYR A 155 -10.14 0.78 -6.78
CA TYR A 155 -11.19 0.59 -5.79
C TYR A 155 -12.50 0.17 -6.43
N SER A 156 -12.97 0.91 -7.43
CA SER A 156 -14.22 0.62 -8.15
C SER A 156 -14.18 -0.76 -8.80
N TYR A 157 -13.05 -1.10 -9.42
CA TYR A 157 -12.85 -2.40 -10.06
C TYR A 157 -12.87 -3.53 -9.03
N TYR A 158 -12.22 -3.35 -7.88
CA TYR A 158 -12.23 -4.31 -6.80
C TYR A 158 -13.65 -4.54 -6.25
N LEU A 159 -14.41 -3.46 -6.00
CA LEU A 159 -15.81 -3.57 -5.56
C LEU A 159 -16.65 -4.33 -6.59
N PHE A 160 -16.50 -4.01 -7.88
CA PHE A 160 -17.21 -4.69 -8.95
C PHE A 160 -16.90 -6.20 -9.02
N GLN A 161 -15.61 -6.56 -8.96
CA GLN A 161 -15.18 -7.96 -9.03
C GLN A 161 -15.61 -8.78 -7.81
N THR A 162 -15.48 -8.19 -6.63
CA THR A 162 -15.77 -8.90 -5.37
C THR A 162 -17.22 -8.81 -4.94
N ARG A 163 -18.02 -7.96 -5.61
CA ARG A 163 -19.40 -7.61 -5.22
C ARG A 163 -19.52 -7.15 -3.77
N ASN A 164 -18.45 -6.62 -3.20
CA ASN A 164 -18.42 -6.12 -1.83
C ASN A 164 -18.94 -4.68 -1.79
N PHE A 165 -20.15 -4.44 -2.31
CA PHE A 165 -20.73 -3.09 -2.28
C PHE A 165 -21.24 -2.77 -0.86
N PRO A 166 -20.83 -1.65 -0.27
CA PRO A 166 -21.11 -1.27 1.12
C PRO A 166 -22.60 -1.00 1.41
N TRP A 167 -23.38 -0.68 0.37
CA TRP A 167 -24.80 -0.37 0.45
C TRP A 167 -25.68 -1.58 0.12
N GLU A 168 -25.11 -2.68 -0.35
CA GLU A 168 -25.84 -3.93 -0.56
C GLU A 168 -25.92 -4.76 0.74
N ASP A 169 -25.00 -4.54 1.69
CA ASP A 169 -25.05 -5.12 3.03
C ASP A 169 -24.64 -4.07 4.09
N PRO A 170 -25.45 -3.00 4.30
CA PRO A 170 -25.12 -1.93 5.22
C PRO A 170 -25.15 -2.47 6.66
N LEU A 171 -23.99 -2.86 7.18
CA LEU A 171 -23.74 -3.12 8.59
C LEU A 171 -24.70 -4.13 9.23
N GLN A 172 -24.63 -5.39 8.81
CA GLN A 172 -25.12 -6.48 9.66
C GLN A 172 -24.23 -6.56 10.91
N GLY A 173 -24.58 -5.81 11.96
CA GLY A 173 -23.89 -5.89 13.24
C GLY A 173 -23.94 -4.69 14.16
N ILE A 174 -24.57 -3.56 13.80
CA ILE A 174 -24.82 -2.50 14.79
C ILE A 174 -26.09 -2.89 15.58
N PRO A 175 -25.99 -3.20 16.89
CA PRO A 175 -27.17 -3.44 17.69
C PRO A 175 -27.90 -2.10 17.84
N GLY A 176 -29.05 -1.97 17.16
CA GLY A 176 -29.96 -0.85 17.39
C GLY A 176 -30.57 -0.18 16.17
N ASN A 177 -30.27 -0.58 14.93
CA ASN A 177 -31.00 0.01 13.80
C ASN A 177 -32.34 -0.73 13.60
N PRO A 178 -33.49 -0.03 13.68
CA PRO A 178 -34.78 -0.64 13.41
C PRO A 178 -34.82 -1.06 11.96
N THR A 179 -35.24 -2.31 11.72
CA THR A 179 -35.64 -2.78 10.40
C THR A 179 -36.61 -1.74 9.82
N GLY A 180 -36.23 -1.16 8.67
CA GLY A 180 -37.05 -0.20 7.95
C GLY A 180 -38.40 -0.79 7.49
N PRO A 181 -39.29 0.07 6.96
CA PRO A 181 -40.65 -0.29 6.57
C PRO A 181 -40.72 -1.30 5.43
#